data_AF-A0A015JYH2-F1
#
_entry.id   AF-A0A015JYH2-F1
#
_cell.length_a   1.000
_cell.length_b   1.000
_cell.length_c   1.000
_cell.angle_alpha   90.00
_cell.angle_beta   90.00
_cell.angle_gamma   90.00
#
_symmetry.space_group_name_H-M   'P 1'
#
loop_
_entity.id
_entity.type
_entity.pdbx_description
1 polymer ?
#
loop_
_entity_poly.entity_id
_entity_poly.type
_entity_poly.pdbx_seq_one_letter_code
_entity_poly.pdbx_strand_id
1 'polypeptide(L)'
;MAASGVLKTITTLLLSLESTPELLSRLENALLPVITYSLENAIIDLYEDIFDIIDTCTFSTKQISQTMWGIFELIYKTFKDTGIDYIEEIFPSLDNYISYGTQFFIQNTTLQRMINDIVETVMTSDRLNESERICGCKLIESILLNCRGVVDQYVGPFIDLVFKHLSNTKSTSLTNFKFYCIEAVINCLYYNPLLSLHILEERNLTQTFFSIWFDNIKKFSRVHDKKLVVVTLCSLMEIPVEQLPSILQTGWPQVLEVILTIFKSLPKAEENRNEMEKMYDNESDDDDDDGEADGESENRGDQAVGDDDGWEDDEDVQDEDAEYLEFLAREAARNARSTTDEEDDDDPLEEEILFESPLDKLDVYIRFHDVFVGVQQHYPTSYNLLTKNLDTEKQNLIMKIINIANERRKNSENHTNENDNN
;
A
#
# COMPACT_ATOMS: atom_id res chain seq x y z
N MET A 1 -20.94 13.18 -20.01
CA MET A 1 -20.30 14.51 -19.92
C MET A 1 -20.89 15.39 -18.82
N ALA A 2 -22.13 15.91 -18.90
CA ALA A 2 -22.67 16.75 -17.82
C ALA A 2 -22.82 16.01 -16.47
N ALA A 3 -23.26 14.74 -16.50
CA ALA A 3 -23.38 13.91 -15.30
C ALA A 3 -22.00 13.63 -14.65
N SER A 4 -21.01 13.18 -15.43
CA SER A 4 -19.63 12.97 -14.97
C SER A 4 -19.03 14.24 -14.33
N GLY A 5 -19.19 15.41 -14.96
CA GLY A 5 -18.71 16.66 -14.38
C GLY A 5 -19.32 16.97 -13.00
N VAL A 6 -20.61 16.65 -12.80
CA VAL A 6 -21.27 16.80 -11.49
C VAL A 6 -20.73 15.79 -10.48
N LEU A 7 -20.48 14.54 -10.89
CA LEU A 7 -19.92 13.51 -10.02
C LEU A 7 -18.51 13.89 -9.55
N LYS A 8 -17.65 14.40 -10.44
CA LYS A 8 -16.32 14.89 -10.07
C LYS A 8 -16.38 16.02 -9.05
N THR A 9 -17.27 17.00 -9.23
CA THR A 9 -17.47 18.06 -8.24
C THR A 9 -17.97 17.52 -6.89
N ILE A 10 -18.77 16.46 -6.92
CA ILE A 10 -19.21 15.77 -5.70
C ILE A 10 -18.02 15.07 -5.02
N THR A 11 -17.16 14.38 -5.77
CA THR A 11 -15.92 13.79 -5.22
C THR A 11 -15.10 14.88 -4.55
N THR A 12 -14.85 16.01 -5.22
CA THR A 12 -14.13 17.15 -4.66
C THR A 12 -14.76 17.64 -3.34
N LEU A 13 -16.08 17.70 -3.28
CA LEU A 13 -16.80 18.14 -2.08
C LEU A 13 -16.71 17.13 -0.92
N LEU A 14 -16.73 15.82 -1.21
CA LEU A 14 -16.54 14.79 -0.18
C LEU A 14 -15.19 14.95 0.51
N LEU A 15 -14.17 15.24 -0.27
CA LEU A 15 -12.79 15.38 0.19
C LEU A 15 -12.61 16.60 1.08
N SER A 16 -13.17 17.75 0.68
CA SER A 16 -13.17 18.98 1.50
C SER A 16 -13.95 18.87 2.82
N LEU A 17 -14.58 17.72 3.08
CA LEU A 17 -15.42 17.47 4.25
C LEU A 17 -14.92 16.28 5.07
N GLU A 18 -13.70 15.78 4.80
CA GLU A 18 -13.09 14.64 5.51
C GLU A 18 -13.07 14.87 7.03
N SER A 19 -12.74 16.09 7.44
CA SER A 19 -12.77 16.56 8.83
C SER A 19 -14.17 16.61 9.47
N THR A 20 -15.25 16.30 8.75
CA THR A 20 -16.65 16.38 9.23
C THR A 20 -17.46 15.09 9.03
N PRO A 21 -17.28 14.07 9.90
CA PRO A 21 -17.89 12.74 9.75
C PRO A 21 -19.43 12.74 9.62
N GLU A 22 -20.13 13.67 10.29
CA GLU A 22 -21.59 13.78 10.20
C GLU A 22 -22.07 14.20 8.80
N LEU A 23 -21.31 15.05 8.10
CA LEU A 23 -21.64 15.51 6.76
C LEU A 23 -21.31 14.43 5.73
N LEU A 24 -20.17 13.75 5.87
CA LEU A 24 -19.81 12.60 5.03
C LEU A 24 -20.89 11.54 5.04
N SER A 25 -21.40 11.17 6.22
CA SER A 25 -22.48 10.18 6.31
C SER A 25 -23.77 10.64 5.61
N ARG A 26 -24.10 11.94 5.64
CA ARG A 26 -25.26 12.47 4.91
C ARG A 26 -25.05 12.47 3.40
N LEU A 27 -23.84 12.80 2.96
CA LEU A 27 -23.48 12.78 1.54
C LEU A 27 -23.48 11.36 1.00
N GLU A 28 -22.89 10.41 1.73
CA GLU A 28 -22.94 8.97 1.40
C GLU A 28 -24.39 8.52 1.12
N ASN A 29 -25.31 8.84 2.02
CA ASN A 29 -26.73 8.52 1.86
C ASN A 29 -27.40 9.23 0.67
N ALA A 30 -26.95 10.45 0.34
CA ALA A 30 -27.47 11.20 -0.81
C ALA A 30 -26.95 10.65 -2.14
N LEU A 31 -25.73 10.09 -2.16
CA LEU A 31 -25.09 9.52 -3.35
C LEU A 31 -25.50 8.08 -3.62
N LEU A 32 -25.93 7.36 -2.59
CA LEU A 32 -26.33 5.96 -2.70
C LEU A 32 -27.29 5.64 -3.86
N PRO A 33 -28.36 6.43 -4.13
CA PRO A 33 -29.26 6.14 -5.24
C PRO A 33 -28.56 6.24 -6.60
N VAL A 34 -27.62 7.17 -6.75
CA VAL A 34 -26.85 7.36 -7.99
C VAL A 34 -25.86 6.23 -8.19
N ILE A 35 -25.12 5.85 -7.13
CA ILE A 35 -24.21 4.69 -7.13
C ILE A 35 -24.97 3.42 -7.53
N THR A 36 -26.07 3.14 -6.83
CA THR A 36 -26.89 1.95 -7.05
C THR A 36 -27.43 1.92 -8.48
N TYR A 37 -28.03 3.03 -8.94
CA TYR A 37 -28.62 3.09 -10.28
C TYR A 37 -27.58 2.90 -11.38
N SER A 38 -26.39 3.51 -11.25
CA SER A 38 -25.31 3.39 -12.22
C SER A 38 -24.79 1.96 -12.32
N LEU A 39 -24.55 1.29 -11.19
CA LEU A 39 -24.06 -0.09 -11.15
C LEU A 39 -25.13 -1.10 -11.60
N GLU A 40 -26.39 -0.96 -11.16
CA GLU A 40 -27.47 -1.90 -11.51
C GLU A 40 -27.84 -1.86 -12.99
N ASN A 41 -27.79 -0.69 -13.61
CA ASN A 41 -28.11 -0.50 -15.03
C ASN A 41 -26.88 -0.57 -15.94
N ALA A 42 -25.71 -0.90 -15.39
CA ALA A 42 -24.44 -0.97 -16.10
C ALA A 42 -24.16 0.28 -16.95
N ILE A 43 -24.23 1.46 -16.33
CA ILE A 43 -23.94 2.74 -17.00
C ILE A 43 -22.42 2.92 -17.05
N ILE A 44 -21.78 2.21 -17.98
CA ILE A 44 -20.32 2.10 -18.13
C ILE A 44 -19.65 3.48 -18.21
N ASP A 45 -20.27 4.44 -18.92
CA ASP A 45 -19.80 5.82 -19.06
C ASP A 45 -19.61 6.58 -17.72
N LEU A 46 -20.08 6.03 -16.60
CA LEU A 46 -19.96 6.61 -15.26
C LEU A 46 -19.10 5.75 -14.32
N TYR A 47 -18.52 4.62 -14.76
CA TYR A 47 -17.83 3.70 -13.85
C TYR A 47 -16.65 4.34 -13.13
N GLU A 48 -15.78 5.05 -13.86
CA GLU A 48 -14.66 5.80 -13.27
C GLU A 48 -15.15 6.71 -12.13
N ASP A 49 -16.10 7.61 -12.43
CA ASP A 49 -16.63 8.56 -11.44
C ASP A 49 -17.34 7.88 -10.26
N ILE A 50 -17.99 6.73 -10.50
CA ILE A 50 -18.74 6.01 -9.45
C ILE A 50 -17.82 5.25 -8.52
N PHE A 51 -16.78 4.59 -9.04
CA PHE A 51 -15.81 3.89 -8.19
C PHE A 51 -14.93 4.88 -7.43
N ASP A 52 -14.59 6.02 -8.03
CA ASP A 52 -13.95 7.15 -7.38
C ASP A 52 -14.75 7.68 -6.18
N ILE A 53 -16.05 7.90 -6.34
CA ILE A 53 -16.94 8.30 -5.23
C ILE A 53 -16.99 7.23 -4.13
N ILE A 54 -17.05 5.94 -4.49
CA ILE A 54 -17.11 4.85 -3.50
C ILE A 54 -15.80 4.82 -2.72
N ASP A 55 -14.67 4.87 -3.42
CA ASP A 55 -13.34 4.92 -2.83
C ASP A 55 -13.26 6.08 -1.84
N THR A 56 -13.52 7.29 -2.32
CA THR A 56 -13.54 8.53 -1.52
C THR A 56 -14.38 8.42 -0.25
N CYS A 57 -15.63 7.96 -0.36
CA CYS A 57 -16.49 7.81 0.81
C CYS A 57 -15.90 6.86 1.86
N THR A 58 -15.32 5.76 1.40
CA THR A 58 -14.75 4.73 2.29
C THR A 58 -13.39 5.10 2.84
N PHE A 59 -12.59 5.83 2.07
CA PHE A 59 -11.28 6.32 2.46
C PHE A 59 -11.38 7.44 3.48
N SER A 60 -12.15 8.50 3.20
CA SER A 60 -12.24 9.66 4.09
C SER A 60 -12.86 9.34 5.46
N THR A 61 -13.68 8.29 5.54
CA THR A 61 -14.24 7.85 6.84
C THR A 61 -13.36 6.81 7.55
N LYS A 62 -12.38 6.23 6.84
CA LYS A 62 -11.57 5.06 7.26
C LYS A 62 -12.42 3.95 7.89
N GLN A 63 -13.67 3.82 7.45
CA GLN A 63 -14.68 2.89 7.98
C GLN A 63 -15.65 2.48 6.88
N ILE A 64 -16.18 1.25 6.97
CA ILE A 64 -17.19 0.77 6.02
C ILE A 64 -18.57 0.77 6.66
N SER A 65 -19.43 1.66 6.17
CA SER A 65 -20.82 1.76 6.62
C SER A 65 -21.65 0.51 6.26
N GLN A 66 -22.74 0.29 7.00
CA GLN A 66 -23.69 -0.80 6.68
C GLN A 66 -24.29 -0.68 5.27
N THR A 67 -24.42 0.56 4.80
CA THR A 67 -24.94 0.88 3.47
C THR A 67 -23.93 0.51 2.39
N MET A 68 -22.65 0.86 2.60
CA MET A 68 -21.56 0.51 1.67
C MET A 68 -21.34 -1.00 1.57
N TRP A 69 -21.53 -1.76 2.65
CA TRP A 69 -21.54 -3.22 2.53
C TRP A 69 -22.59 -3.77 1.54
N GLY A 70 -23.73 -3.07 1.36
CA GLY A 70 -24.71 -3.41 0.32
C GLY A 70 -24.21 -3.09 -1.10
N ILE A 71 -23.39 -2.05 -1.25
CA ILE A 71 -22.77 -1.67 -2.52
C ILE A 71 -21.70 -2.68 -2.95
N PHE A 72 -20.98 -3.30 -2.01
CA PHE A 72 -20.00 -4.33 -2.33
C PHE A 72 -20.54 -5.45 -3.24
N GLU A 73 -21.77 -5.92 -3.00
CA GLU A 73 -22.40 -6.94 -3.85
C GLU A 73 -22.63 -6.44 -5.28
N LEU A 74 -22.96 -5.15 -5.44
CA LEU A 74 -23.08 -4.52 -6.75
C LEU A 74 -21.71 -4.38 -7.42
N ILE A 75 -20.66 -3.97 -6.70
CA ILE A 75 -19.29 -3.89 -7.23
C ILE A 75 -18.86 -5.24 -7.79
N TYR A 76 -19.03 -6.32 -7.02
CA TYR A 76 -18.69 -7.66 -7.47
C TYR A 76 -19.49 -8.07 -8.71
N LYS A 77 -20.81 -7.84 -8.72
CA LYS A 77 -21.65 -8.15 -9.89
C LYS A 77 -21.20 -7.37 -11.12
N THR A 78 -20.94 -6.07 -10.96
CA THR A 78 -20.47 -5.19 -12.03
C THR A 78 -19.15 -5.67 -12.58
N PHE A 79 -18.18 -5.98 -11.72
CA PHE A 79 -16.87 -6.54 -12.10
C PHE A 79 -17.02 -7.82 -12.93
N LYS A 80 -17.88 -8.76 -12.50
CA LYS A 80 -18.06 -10.04 -13.20
C LYS A 80 -18.79 -9.94 -14.54
N ASP A 81 -19.62 -8.91 -14.74
CA ASP A 81 -20.44 -8.76 -15.95
C ASP A 81 -19.77 -7.83 -16.97
N THR A 82 -19.57 -6.57 -16.61
CA THR A 82 -19.18 -5.50 -17.56
C THR A 82 -17.91 -4.77 -17.16
N GLY A 83 -17.52 -4.81 -15.88
CA GLY A 83 -16.53 -3.92 -15.28
C GLY A 83 -15.12 -4.50 -15.16
N ILE A 84 -14.83 -5.66 -15.77
CA ILE A 84 -13.50 -6.28 -15.64
C ILE A 84 -12.36 -5.40 -16.17
N ASP A 85 -12.61 -4.64 -17.23
CA ASP A 85 -11.62 -3.71 -17.84
C ASP A 85 -11.45 -2.44 -16.99
N TYR A 86 -12.22 -2.28 -15.90
CA TYR A 86 -12.15 -1.15 -14.96
C TYR A 86 -11.56 -1.58 -13.60
N ILE A 87 -10.71 -2.62 -13.60
CA ILE A 87 -10.15 -3.15 -12.35
C ILE A 87 -9.26 -2.14 -11.63
N GLU A 88 -8.58 -1.27 -12.38
CA GLU A 88 -7.73 -0.22 -11.80
C GLU A 88 -8.57 0.80 -11.03
N GLU A 89 -9.77 1.16 -11.50
CA GLU A 89 -10.69 2.04 -10.80
C GLU A 89 -11.45 1.33 -9.67
N ILE A 90 -11.74 0.03 -9.82
CA ILE A 90 -12.44 -0.77 -8.80
C ILE A 90 -11.52 -1.09 -7.61
N PHE A 91 -10.21 -1.26 -7.86
CA PHE A 91 -9.25 -1.74 -6.88
C PHE A 91 -9.21 -0.91 -5.59
N PRO A 92 -9.10 0.43 -5.61
CA PRO A 92 -9.02 1.24 -4.39
C PRO A 92 -10.21 1.01 -3.45
N SER A 93 -11.42 1.00 -4.01
CA SER A 93 -12.63 0.65 -3.26
C SER A 93 -12.52 -0.72 -2.60
N LEU A 94 -12.09 -1.76 -3.34
CA LEU A 94 -11.93 -3.11 -2.81
C LEU A 94 -10.91 -3.18 -1.68
N ASP A 95 -9.80 -2.45 -1.79
CA ASP A 95 -8.79 -2.35 -0.74
C ASP A 95 -9.38 -1.75 0.54
N ASN A 96 -10.12 -0.64 0.42
CA ASN A 96 -10.79 -0.02 1.57
C ASN A 96 -11.76 -0.98 2.27
N TYR A 97 -12.52 -1.78 1.53
CA TYR A 97 -13.39 -2.81 2.13
C TYR A 97 -12.61 -3.84 2.96
N ILE A 98 -11.38 -4.18 2.57
CA ILE A 98 -10.53 -5.13 3.28
C ILE A 98 -9.84 -4.45 4.47
N SER A 99 -9.23 -3.28 4.23
CA SER A 99 -8.40 -2.52 5.18
C SER A 99 -9.23 -1.88 6.30
N TYR A 100 -10.33 -1.20 5.96
CA TYR A 100 -11.20 -0.53 6.93
C TYR A 100 -12.37 -1.40 7.40
N GLY A 101 -12.72 -2.42 6.61
CA GLY A 101 -13.80 -3.37 6.89
C GLY A 101 -13.38 -4.70 7.51
N THR A 102 -12.10 -4.85 7.90
CA THR A 102 -11.49 -6.14 8.27
C THR A 102 -12.33 -6.96 9.24
N GLN A 103 -12.86 -6.34 10.31
CA GLN A 103 -13.62 -7.05 11.35
C GLN A 103 -14.87 -7.74 10.82
N PHE A 104 -15.55 -7.13 9.84
CA PHE A 104 -16.70 -7.73 9.19
C PHE A 104 -16.27 -8.77 8.14
N PHE A 105 -15.23 -8.44 7.37
CA PHE A 105 -14.70 -9.29 6.31
C PHE A 105 -14.25 -10.67 6.84
N ILE A 106 -13.52 -10.72 7.96
CA ILE A 106 -13.02 -11.99 8.53
C ILE A 106 -14.15 -12.91 9.02
N GLN A 107 -15.32 -12.37 9.34
CA GLN A 107 -16.49 -13.14 9.79
C GLN A 107 -17.38 -13.59 8.63
N ASN A 108 -17.25 -12.98 7.46
CA ASN A 108 -18.12 -13.20 6.31
C ASN A 108 -17.43 -14.00 5.20
N THR A 109 -17.61 -15.31 5.22
CA THR A 109 -17.04 -16.23 4.22
C THR A 109 -17.58 -16.04 2.81
N THR A 110 -18.73 -15.37 2.64
CA THR A 110 -19.25 -15.03 1.30
C THR A 110 -18.44 -13.88 0.70
N LEU A 111 -18.20 -12.81 1.47
CA LEU A 111 -17.34 -11.70 1.02
C LEU A 111 -15.92 -12.17 0.71
N GLN A 112 -15.36 -13.01 1.57
CA GLN A 112 -14.05 -13.63 1.31
C GLN A 112 -14.04 -14.36 -0.03
N ARG A 113 -15.05 -15.21 -0.31
CA ARG A 113 -15.14 -15.91 -1.61
C ARG A 113 -15.28 -14.96 -2.79
N MET A 114 -16.02 -13.85 -2.66
CA MET A 114 -16.19 -12.86 -3.72
C MET A 114 -14.87 -12.14 -4.04
N ILE A 115 -14.15 -11.64 -3.03
CA ILE A 115 -12.83 -11.03 -3.23
C ILE A 115 -11.85 -12.03 -3.85
N ASN A 116 -11.83 -13.27 -3.36
CA ASN A 116 -10.94 -14.29 -3.91
C ASN A 116 -11.28 -14.65 -5.36
N ASP A 117 -12.56 -14.67 -5.73
CA ASP A 117 -12.98 -14.85 -7.13
C ASP A 117 -12.59 -13.66 -8.02
N ILE A 118 -12.60 -12.42 -7.48
CA ILE A 118 -12.05 -11.25 -8.16
C ILE A 118 -10.55 -11.46 -8.42
N VAL A 119 -9.77 -11.78 -7.39
CA VAL A 119 -8.32 -12.05 -7.51
C VAL A 119 -8.05 -13.14 -8.56
N GLU A 120 -8.75 -14.27 -8.49
CA GLU A 120 -8.60 -15.36 -9.47
C GLU A 120 -8.94 -14.88 -10.88
N THR A 121 -10.03 -14.13 -11.05
CA THR A 121 -10.45 -13.59 -12.35
C THR A 121 -9.40 -12.64 -12.92
N VAL A 122 -8.91 -11.69 -12.11
CA VAL A 122 -7.88 -10.72 -12.52
C VAL A 122 -6.60 -11.45 -12.94
N MET A 123 -6.16 -12.41 -12.11
CA MET A 123 -4.91 -13.13 -12.34
C MET A 123 -5.00 -14.16 -13.47
N THR A 124 -6.17 -14.49 -14.03
CA THR A 124 -6.31 -15.54 -15.06
C THR A 124 -7.01 -15.09 -16.34
N SER A 125 -7.72 -13.97 -16.34
CA SER A 125 -8.45 -13.47 -17.50
C SER A 125 -7.52 -13.12 -18.66
N ASP A 126 -7.81 -13.60 -19.87
CA ASP A 126 -7.06 -13.24 -21.08
C ASP A 126 -7.34 -11.79 -21.56
N ARG A 127 -8.32 -11.11 -20.95
CA ARG A 127 -8.64 -9.71 -21.28
C ARG A 127 -7.66 -8.72 -20.66
N LEU A 128 -7.02 -9.12 -19.55
CA LEU A 128 -6.20 -8.22 -18.74
C LEU A 128 -4.72 -8.37 -19.05
N ASN A 129 -4.04 -7.22 -19.15
CA ASN A 129 -2.61 -7.08 -19.36
C ASN A 129 -1.82 -7.23 -18.04
N GLU A 130 -0.51 -7.02 -18.08
CA GLU A 130 0.34 -7.15 -16.88
C GLU A 130 0.13 -6.02 -15.86
N SER A 131 -0.15 -4.78 -16.30
CA SER A 131 -0.46 -3.63 -15.43
C SER A 131 -1.73 -3.90 -14.62
N GLU A 132 -2.82 -4.27 -15.29
CA GLU A 132 -4.11 -4.54 -14.63
C GLU A 132 -4.02 -5.74 -13.65
N ARG A 133 -3.10 -6.68 -13.88
CA ARG A 133 -2.88 -7.81 -12.97
C ARG A 133 -2.15 -7.43 -11.69
N ILE A 134 -1.46 -6.28 -11.66
CA ILE A 134 -0.87 -5.74 -10.44
C ILE A 134 -1.95 -5.55 -9.36
N CYS A 135 -3.15 -5.10 -9.72
CA CYS A 135 -4.29 -4.99 -8.81
C CYS A 135 -4.60 -6.34 -8.13
N GLY A 136 -4.48 -7.46 -8.85
CA GLY A 136 -4.65 -8.80 -8.29
C GLY A 136 -3.61 -9.13 -7.22
N CYS A 137 -2.35 -8.77 -7.44
CA CYS A 137 -1.28 -8.93 -6.45
C CYS A 137 -1.46 -8.00 -5.24
N LYS A 138 -1.85 -6.74 -5.45
CA LYS A 138 -2.14 -5.78 -4.37
C LYS A 138 -3.34 -6.24 -3.52
N LEU A 139 -4.37 -6.82 -4.13
CA LEU A 139 -5.48 -7.43 -3.37
C LEU A 139 -5.02 -8.62 -2.53
N ILE A 140 -4.13 -9.49 -3.06
CA ILE A 140 -3.54 -10.58 -2.27
C ILE A 140 -2.80 -10.02 -1.05
N GLU A 141 -2.00 -8.99 -1.25
CA GLU A 141 -1.29 -8.29 -0.18
C GLU A 141 -2.25 -7.73 0.87
N SER A 142 -3.26 -6.96 0.45
CA SER A 142 -4.27 -6.39 1.35
C SER A 142 -4.96 -7.43 2.22
N ILE A 143 -5.39 -8.55 1.62
CA ILE A 143 -6.00 -9.67 2.34
C ILE A 143 -5.04 -10.25 3.37
N LEU A 144 -3.78 -10.51 2.99
CA LEU A 144 -2.81 -11.18 3.85
C LEU A 144 -2.27 -10.28 4.97
N LEU A 145 -2.14 -8.97 4.73
CA LEU A 145 -1.69 -8.03 5.76
C LEU A 145 -2.81 -7.76 6.78
N ASN A 146 -4.05 -7.58 6.33
CA ASN A 146 -5.17 -7.24 7.21
C ASN A 146 -5.82 -8.45 7.90
N CYS A 147 -5.90 -9.61 7.25
CA CYS A 147 -6.70 -10.75 7.72
C CYS A 147 -5.88 -11.89 8.36
N ARG A 148 -4.78 -11.55 9.03
CA ARG A 148 -3.80 -12.51 9.58
C ARG A 148 -4.46 -13.59 10.47
N GLY A 149 -4.22 -14.86 10.12
CA GLY A 149 -4.67 -16.04 10.87
C GLY A 149 -6.10 -16.52 10.58
N VAL A 150 -6.81 -15.90 9.63
CA VAL A 150 -8.21 -16.27 9.30
C VAL A 150 -8.37 -16.81 7.87
N VAL A 151 -7.46 -16.48 6.97
CA VAL A 151 -7.55 -16.73 5.52
C VAL A 151 -6.59 -17.83 5.02
N ASP A 152 -6.18 -18.75 5.90
CA ASP A 152 -5.20 -19.82 5.61
C ASP A 152 -5.54 -20.63 4.35
N GLN A 153 -6.82 -20.86 4.09
CA GLN A 153 -7.32 -21.63 2.93
C GLN A 153 -6.97 -21.00 1.58
N TYR A 154 -6.69 -19.70 1.53
CA TYR A 154 -6.39 -18.96 0.30
C TYR A 154 -4.90 -18.84 0.01
N VAL A 155 -4.02 -19.10 0.99
CA VAL A 155 -2.56 -19.03 0.83
C VAL A 155 -2.07 -19.95 -0.29
N GLY A 156 -2.55 -21.19 -0.33
CA GLY A 156 -2.23 -22.14 -1.40
C GLY A 156 -2.65 -21.64 -2.78
N PRO A 157 -3.95 -21.35 -3.00
CA PRO A 157 -4.44 -20.75 -4.24
C PRO A 157 -3.66 -19.52 -4.71
N PHE A 158 -3.31 -18.59 -3.81
CA PHE A 158 -2.51 -17.40 -4.16
C PHE A 158 -1.12 -17.77 -4.67
N ILE A 159 -0.40 -18.65 -3.97
CA ILE A 159 0.89 -19.15 -4.44
C ILE A 159 0.74 -19.82 -5.82
N ASP A 160 -0.32 -20.60 -6.08
CA ASP A 160 -0.52 -21.24 -7.39
C ASP A 160 -0.77 -20.21 -8.50
N LEU A 161 -1.59 -19.19 -8.23
CA LEU A 161 -1.90 -18.13 -9.18
C LEU A 161 -0.65 -17.36 -9.58
N VAL A 162 0.13 -16.92 -8.58
CA VAL A 162 1.32 -16.11 -8.79
C VAL A 162 2.42 -16.90 -9.51
N PHE A 163 2.65 -18.18 -9.14
CA PHE A 163 3.69 -18.99 -9.77
C PHE A 163 3.42 -19.34 -11.23
N LYS A 164 2.15 -19.34 -11.68
CA LYS A 164 1.82 -19.45 -13.11
C LYS A 164 2.43 -18.30 -13.92
N HIS A 165 2.57 -17.11 -13.33
CA HIS A 165 3.16 -15.94 -13.98
C HIS A 165 4.67 -15.84 -13.79
N LEU A 166 5.16 -16.17 -12.58
CA LEU A 166 6.61 -16.20 -12.31
C LEU A 166 7.37 -17.24 -13.16
N SER A 167 6.75 -18.37 -13.49
CA SER A 167 7.40 -19.47 -14.22
C SER A 167 7.30 -19.34 -15.75
N ASN A 168 6.34 -18.55 -16.25
CA ASN A 168 6.04 -18.44 -17.69
C ASN A 168 6.71 -17.24 -18.38
N THR A 169 7.32 -16.33 -17.62
CA THR A 169 8.03 -15.17 -18.16
C THR A 169 9.34 -15.62 -18.82
N LYS A 170 9.28 -15.87 -20.13
CA LYS A 170 10.43 -16.19 -20.99
C LYS A 170 11.36 -15.00 -21.25
N SER A 171 11.04 -13.81 -20.74
CA SER A 171 11.84 -12.61 -20.88
C SER A 171 12.87 -12.51 -19.73
N THR A 172 14.10 -12.20 -20.10
CA THR A 172 15.20 -11.89 -19.17
C THR A 172 14.96 -10.55 -18.45
N SER A 173 14.02 -9.73 -18.94
CA SER A 173 13.58 -8.48 -18.32
C SER A 173 12.54 -8.76 -17.23
N LEU A 174 12.68 -8.11 -16.07
CA LEU A 174 11.65 -8.14 -15.02
C LEU A 174 10.71 -6.97 -15.25
N THR A 175 9.48 -7.25 -15.68
CA THR A 175 8.41 -6.26 -15.68
C THR A 175 8.00 -5.91 -14.25
N ASN A 176 7.42 -4.73 -14.04
CA ASN A 176 6.86 -4.29 -12.76
C ASN A 176 5.94 -5.34 -12.14
N PHE A 177 5.10 -5.98 -12.96
CA PHE A 177 4.21 -7.07 -12.55
C PHE A 177 4.94 -8.25 -11.89
N LYS A 178 6.15 -8.58 -12.33
CA LYS A 178 6.94 -9.66 -11.74
C LYS A 178 7.39 -9.33 -10.31
N PHE A 179 7.64 -8.06 -9.98
CA PHE A 179 7.93 -7.66 -8.59
C PHE A 179 6.72 -7.86 -7.69
N TYR A 180 5.55 -7.39 -8.11
CA TYR A 180 4.31 -7.60 -7.38
C TYR A 180 3.97 -9.08 -7.19
N CYS A 181 4.29 -9.93 -8.18
CA CYS A 181 4.22 -11.38 -8.00
C CYS A 181 5.17 -11.89 -6.91
N ILE A 182 6.42 -11.42 -6.86
CA ILE A 182 7.35 -11.80 -5.79
C ILE A 182 6.79 -11.33 -4.43
N GLU A 183 6.31 -10.09 -4.33
CA GLU A 183 5.72 -9.49 -3.13
C GLU A 183 4.51 -10.29 -2.62
N ALA A 184 3.63 -10.75 -3.51
CA ALA A 184 2.49 -11.60 -3.11
C ALA A 184 2.94 -12.89 -2.40
N VAL A 185 4.04 -13.51 -2.83
CA VAL A 185 4.61 -14.69 -2.15
C VAL A 185 5.33 -14.32 -0.86
N ILE A 186 6.00 -13.16 -0.81
CA ILE A 186 6.59 -12.62 0.43
C ILE A 186 5.48 -12.38 1.45
N ASN A 187 4.35 -11.79 1.06
CA ASN A 187 3.17 -11.59 1.90
C ASN A 187 2.59 -12.91 2.41
N CYS A 188 2.58 -13.98 1.59
CA CYS A 188 2.22 -15.32 2.06
C CYS A 188 3.16 -15.80 3.18
N LEU A 189 4.47 -15.70 2.96
CA LEU A 189 5.48 -16.05 3.97
C LEU A 189 5.37 -15.20 5.23
N TYR A 190 5.07 -13.91 5.10
CA TYR A 190 4.87 -13.04 6.24
C TYR A 190 3.63 -13.43 7.02
N TYR A 191 2.52 -13.69 6.33
CA TYR A 191 1.22 -14.06 6.90
C TYR A 191 1.32 -15.29 7.80
N ASN A 192 1.84 -16.41 7.26
CA ASN A 192 2.03 -17.66 7.99
C ASN A 192 3.23 -18.44 7.40
N PRO A 193 4.46 -18.22 7.93
CA PRO A 193 5.66 -18.75 7.29
C PRO A 193 5.72 -20.28 7.29
N LEU A 194 5.22 -20.96 8.32
CA LEU A 194 5.20 -22.43 8.35
C LEU A 194 4.27 -23.00 7.28
N LEU A 195 3.05 -22.46 7.15
CA LEU A 195 2.08 -22.88 6.13
C LEU A 195 2.63 -22.63 4.72
N SER A 196 3.14 -21.42 4.47
CA SER A 196 3.64 -21.04 3.15
C SER A 196 4.89 -21.84 2.76
N LEU A 197 5.83 -22.07 3.68
CA LEU A 197 6.98 -22.95 3.41
C LEU A 197 6.55 -24.38 3.13
N HIS A 198 5.57 -24.91 3.86
CA HIS A 198 5.06 -26.25 3.61
C HIS A 198 4.46 -26.38 2.21
N ILE A 199 3.61 -25.42 1.81
CA ILE A 199 3.01 -25.38 0.47
C ILE A 199 4.08 -25.26 -0.63
N LEU A 200 5.09 -24.41 -0.43
CA LEU A 200 6.20 -24.26 -1.38
C LEU A 200 7.01 -25.56 -1.51
N GLU A 201 7.26 -26.28 -0.42
CA GLU A 201 7.95 -27.58 -0.45
C GLU A 201 7.12 -28.64 -1.15
N GLU A 202 5.82 -28.75 -0.85
CA GLU A 202 4.90 -29.69 -1.50
C GLU A 202 4.86 -29.48 -3.02
N ARG A 203 5.01 -28.23 -3.48
CA ARG A 203 5.01 -27.86 -4.90
C ARG A 203 6.41 -27.87 -5.53
N ASN A 204 7.46 -28.17 -4.77
CA ASN A 204 8.87 -28.08 -5.19
C ASN A 204 9.26 -26.66 -5.69
N LEU A 205 8.67 -25.62 -5.11
CA LEU A 205 8.86 -24.22 -5.49
C LEU A 205 9.83 -23.47 -4.57
N THR A 206 10.17 -24.00 -3.39
CA THR A 206 10.99 -23.30 -2.39
C THR A 206 12.32 -22.80 -2.94
N GLN A 207 13.11 -23.67 -3.56
CA GLN A 207 14.41 -23.28 -4.12
C GLN A 207 14.25 -22.21 -5.21
N THR A 208 13.32 -22.44 -6.15
CA THR A 208 13.02 -21.51 -7.24
C THR A 208 12.65 -20.14 -6.69
N PHE A 209 11.78 -20.08 -5.69
CA PHE A 209 11.33 -18.84 -5.09
C PHE A 209 12.47 -18.07 -4.44
N PHE A 210 13.19 -18.69 -3.51
CA PHE A 210 14.25 -18.00 -2.76
C PHE A 210 15.40 -17.56 -3.66
N SER A 211 15.69 -18.30 -4.74
CA SER A 211 16.61 -17.84 -5.77
C SER A 211 16.09 -16.57 -6.47
N ILE A 212 14.85 -16.60 -7.00
CA ILE A 212 14.25 -15.43 -7.66
C ILE A 212 14.21 -14.23 -6.71
N TRP A 213 13.74 -14.41 -5.47
CA TRP A 213 13.60 -13.34 -4.50
C TRP A 213 14.96 -12.72 -4.14
N PHE A 214 15.95 -13.54 -3.76
CA PHE A 214 17.24 -13.02 -3.30
C PHE A 214 18.10 -12.46 -4.42
N ASP A 215 17.97 -12.95 -5.66
CA ASP A 215 18.63 -12.37 -6.82
C ASP A 215 18.10 -10.96 -7.15
N ASN A 216 16.84 -10.69 -6.78
CA ASN A 216 16.17 -9.41 -7.05
C ASN A 216 16.13 -8.45 -5.85
N ILE A 217 16.79 -8.78 -4.75
CA ILE A 217 16.70 -8.03 -3.49
C ILE A 217 17.03 -6.53 -3.61
N LYS A 218 17.96 -6.18 -4.51
CA LYS A 218 18.41 -4.80 -4.71
C LYS A 218 17.40 -3.92 -5.46
N LYS A 219 16.43 -4.54 -6.13
CA LYS A 219 15.42 -3.84 -6.93
C LYS A 219 14.22 -3.37 -6.10
N PHE A 220 14.05 -3.89 -4.87
CA PHE A 220 13.07 -3.36 -3.92
C PHE A 220 13.53 -1.98 -3.41
N SER A 221 13.00 -0.93 -4.04
CA SER A 221 13.34 0.49 -3.81
C SER A 221 12.49 1.12 -2.72
N ARG A 222 11.20 0.78 -2.65
CA ARG A 222 10.19 1.46 -1.83
C ARG A 222 10.38 1.18 -0.34
N VAL A 223 9.94 2.10 0.51
CA VAL A 223 9.95 1.91 1.97
C VAL A 223 9.09 0.72 2.35
N HIS A 224 7.89 0.62 1.76
CA HIS A 224 6.95 -0.48 1.96
C HIS A 224 7.61 -1.84 1.71
N ASP A 225 8.20 -2.03 0.52
CA ASP A 225 8.87 -3.27 0.12
C ASP A 225 9.98 -3.68 1.09
N LYS A 226 10.81 -2.71 1.47
CA LYS A 226 11.93 -2.93 2.38
C LYS A 226 11.41 -3.34 3.76
N LYS A 227 10.35 -2.71 4.24
CA LYS A 227 9.70 -3.11 5.50
C LYS A 227 9.18 -4.54 5.40
N LEU A 228 8.43 -4.86 4.33
CA LEU A 228 7.85 -6.18 4.08
C LEU A 228 8.93 -7.28 4.07
N VAL A 229 10.04 -7.06 3.37
CA VAL A 229 11.17 -8.00 3.35
C VAL A 229 11.74 -8.23 4.76
N VAL A 230 12.01 -7.16 5.51
CA VAL A 230 12.61 -7.27 6.85
C VAL A 230 11.67 -8.02 7.79
N VAL A 231 10.39 -7.68 7.85
CA VAL A 231 9.44 -8.34 8.76
C VAL A 231 9.20 -9.80 8.38
N THR A 232 9.25 -10.13 7.08
CA THR A 232 9.12 -11.50 6.60
C THR A 232 10.31 -12.35 7.01
N LEU A 233 11.54 -11.87 6.77
CA LEU A 233 12.75 -12.59 7.14
C LEU A 233 12.90 -12.70 8.67
N CYS A 234 12.47 -11.69 9.42
CA CYS A 234 12.36 -11.77 10.88
C CYS A 234 11.38 -12.88 11.31
N SER A 235 10.23 -13.00 10.65
CA SER A 235 9.24 -14.05 10.96
C SER A 235 9.79 -15.45 10.63
N LEU A 236 10.64 -15.59 9.61
CA LEU A 236 11.37 -16.83 9.35
C LEU A 236 12.41 -17.14 10.43
N MET A 237 13.10 -16.13 10.95
CA MET A 237 14.11 -16.28 12.01
C MET A 237 13.52 -16.78 13.33
N GLU A 238 12.24 -16.52 13.59
CA GLU A 238 11.53 -17.01 14.78
C GLU A 238 11.20 -18.52 14.71
N ILE A 239 11.44 -19.18 13.57
CA ILE A 239 11.28 -20.62 13.40
C ILE A 239 12.63 -21.31 13.69
N PRO A 240 12.64 -22.41 14.47
CA PRO A 240 13.84 -23.22 14.64
C PRO A 240 14.39 -23.70 13.29
N VAL A 241 15.69 -23.55 13.05
CA VAL A 241 16.31 -23.84 11.75
C VAL A 241 16.05 -25.29 11.30
N GLU A 242 15.90 -26.22 12.23
CA GLU A 242 15.61 -27.63 11.96
C GLU A 242 14.23 -27.87 11.33
N GLN A 243 13.29 -26.92 11.51
CA GLN A 243 11.95 -26.96 10.91
C GLN A 243 11.89 -26.30 9.53
N LEU A 244 12.95 -25.59 9.13
CA LEU A 244 13.02 -24.95 7.82
C LEU A 244 13.39 -25.95 6.73
N PRO A 245 12.97 -25.74 5.47
CA PRO A 245 13.46 -26.47 4.32
C PRO A 245 14.99 -26.56 4.21
N SER A 246 15.50 -27.68 3.69
CA SER A 246 16.95 -27.95 3.59
C SER A 246 17.73 -26.86 2.86
N ILE A 247 17.12 -26.22 1.86
CA ILE A 247 17.72 -25.12 1.10
C ILE A 247 17.93 -23.89 1.98
N LEU A 248 16.96 -23.55 2.84
CA LEU A 248 17.06 -22.44 3.78
C LEU A 248 18.02 -22.74 4.92
N GLN A 249 18.11 -23.99 5.39
CA GLN A 249 19.12 -24.39 6.38
C GLN A 249 20.53 -24.17 5.84
N THR A 250 20.76 -24.54 4.58
CA THR A 250 22.07 -24.38 3.92
C THR A 250 22.38 -22.91 3.65
N GLY A 251 21.37 -22.14 3.20
CA GLY A 251 21.45 -20.71 2.91
C GLY A 251 21.22 -19.81 4.12
N TRP A 252 21.15 -20.33 5.34
CA TRP A 252 20.72 -19.56 6.50
C TRP A 252 21.52 -18.27 6.76
N PRO A 253 22.86 -18.24 6.60
CA PRO A 253 23.61 -16.99 6.70
C PRO A 253 23.15 -15.91 5.72
N GLN A 254 22.67 -16.30 4.52
CA GLN A 254 22.20 -15.36 3.50
C GLN A 254 20.95 -14.58 3.94
N VAL A 255 20.12 -15.16 4.82
CA VAL A 255 18.96 -14.46 5.39
C VAL A 255 19.39 -13.19 6.12
N LEU A 256 20.41 -13.29 6.98
CA LEU A 256 20.95 -12.13 7.68
C LEU A 256 21.64 -11.15 6.73
N GLU A 257 22.39 -11.65 5.74
CA GLU A 257 23.02 -10.79 4.71
C GLU A 257 21.99 -9.95 3.95
N VAL A 258 20.85 -10.55 3.60
CA VAL A 258 19.75 -9.85 2.93
C VAL A 258 19.16 -8.77 3.84
N ILE A 259 18.83 -9.10 5.10
CA ILE A 259 18.32 -8.12 6.07
C ILE A 259 19.28 -6.94 6.20
N LEU A 260 20.57 -7.21 6.36
CA LEU A 260 21.59 -6.16 6.47
C LEU A 260 21.73 -5.32 5.19
N THR A 261 21.59 -5.92 4.02
CA THR A 261 21.55 -5.21 2.73
C THR A 261 20.38 -4.24 2.68
N ILE A 262 19.19 -4.66 3.12
CA ILE A 262 18.02 -3.79 3.19
C ILE A 262 18.26 -2.64 4.16
N PHE A 263 18.74 -2.90 5.38
CA PHE A 263 19.04 -1.85 6.37
C PHE A 263 20.12 -0.85 5.91
N LYS A 264 21.06 -1.23 5.03
CA LYS A 264 22.00 -0.27 4.43
C LYS A 264 21.30 0.72 3.50
N SER A 265 20.22 0.30 2.84
CA SER A 265 19.49 1.09 1.85
C SER A 265 18.22 1.77 2.39
N LEU A 266 17.66 1.27 3.50
CA LEU A 266 16.40 1.74 4.07
C LEU A 266 16.43 3.23 4.47
N PRO A 267 17.47 3.78 5.13
CA PRO A 267 17.48 5.20 5.48
C PRO A 267 17.36 6.13 4.28
N LYS A 268 17.93 5.75 3.14
CA LYS A 268 17.82 6.52 1.90
C LYS A 268 16.41 6.42 1.31
N ALA A 269 15.76 5.27 1.41
CA ALA A 269 14.37 5.13 0.99
C ALA A 269 13.43 5.96 1.88
N GLU A 270 13.63 5.94 3.21
CA GLU A 270 12.91 6.80 4.15
C GLU A 270 13.12 8.29 3.83
N GLU A 271 14.36 8.71 3.54
CA GLU A 271 14.68 10.09 3.12
C GLU A 271 13.98 10.46 1.81
N ASN A 272 14.08 9.61 0.78
CA ASN A 272 13.40 9.84 -0.50
C ASN A 272 11.88 9.95 -0.32
N ARG A 273 11.26 9.07 0.48
CA ARG A 273 9.82 9.11 0.77
C ARG A 273 9.44 10.42 1.46
N ASN A 274 10.19 10.83 2.50
CA ASN A 274 9.94 12.09 3.20
C ASN A 274 10.16 13.32 2.30
N GLU A 275 11.12 13.27 1.37
CA GLU A 275 11.35 14.33 0.39
C GLU A 275 10.19 14.43 -0.60
N MET A 276 9.69 13.29 -1.06
CA MET A 276 8.49 13.26 -1.88
C MET A 276 7.29 13.79 -1.08
N GLU A 277 7.01 13.29 0.12
CA GLU A 277 5.95 13.82 0.99
C GLU A 277 6.03 15.35 1.13
N LYS A 278 7.22 15.91 1.40
CA LYS A 278 7.39 17.37 1.44
C LYS A 278 7.18 18.08 0.11
N MET A 279 7.56 17.48 -1.01
CA MET A 279 7.28 18.08 -2.33
C MET A 279 5.78 18.07 -2.61
N TYR A 280 5.07 17.02 -2.16
CA TYR A 280 3.62 16.95 -2.23
C TYR A 280 3.00 18.05 -1.35
N ASP A 281 3.52 18.27 -0.14
CA ASP A 281 3.03 19.34 0.76
C ASP A 281 3.29 20.76 0.19
N ASN A 282 4.46 21.00 -0.43
CA ASN A 282 4.85 22.34 -0.91
C ASN A 282 4.31 22.71 -2.30
N GLU A 283 3.94 21.73 -3.15
CA GLU A 283 3.25 22.04 -4.42
C GLU A 283 1.84 22.60 -4.21
N SER A 284 1.32 22.59 -2.97
CA SER A 284 0.00 23.11 -2.59
C SER A 284 -0.07 24.64 -2.39
N ASP A 285 1.06 25.37 -2.40
CA ASP A 285 1.11 26.82 -2.09
C ASP A 285 1.29 27.73 -3.33
N ASP A 286 1.61 27.18 -4.51
CA ASP A 286 2.05 27.98 -5.69
C ASP A 286 0.97 28.18 -6.79
N ASP A 287 -0.28 27.75 -6.58
CA ASP A 287 -1.39 27.93 -7.55
C ASP A 287 -2.20 29.24 -7.33
N ASP A 288 -1.61 30.24 -6.68
CA ASP A 288 -2.24 31.56 -6.44
C ASP A 288 -1.40 32.76 -6.96
N ASP A 289 -0.69 32.59 -8.09
CA ASP A 289 -0.17 33.74 -8.87
C ASP A 289 -0.29 33.53 -10.38
N ASP A 290 -1.53 33.55 -10.89
CA ASP A 290 -1.74 33.91 -12.30
C ASP A 290 -2.99 34.80 -12.48
N GLY A 291 -2.79 36.10 -12.25
CA GLY A 291 -3.79 37.12 -12.54
C GLY A 291 -3.25 38.54 -12.48
N GLU A 292 -2.64 39.02 -13.58
CA GLU A 292 -3.25 40.08 -14.38
C GLU A 292 -2.44 40.39 -15.65
N ALA A 293 -3.17 40.35 -16.76
CA ALA A 293 -2.73 40.63 -18.11
C ALA A 293 -2.43 42.11 -18.36
N ASP A 294 -1.48 42.34 -19.27
CA ASP A 294 -1.20 43.62 -19.92
C ASP A 294 -2.46 44.20 -20.62
N GLY A 295 -2.80 45.46 -20.30
CA GLY A 295 -3.96 46.17 -20.87
C GLY A 295 -4.03 47.63 -20.46
N GLU A 296 -3.40 48.50 -21.23
CA GLU A 296 -3.40 49.97 -21.11
C GLU A 296 -4.78 50.61 -20.86
N SER A 297 -4.89 51.49 -19.84
CA SER A 297 -5.81 52.63 -19.87
C SER A 297 -5.40 53.76 -18.91
N GLU A 298 -5.41 54.97 -19.43
CA GLU A 298 -4.94 56.19 -18.79
C GLU A 298 -5.89 56.75 -17.70
N ASN A 299 -5.27 57.41 -16.71
CA ASN A 299 -5.66 58.71 -16.13
C ASN A 299 -6.54 58.77 -14.85
N ARG A 300 -6.00 59.57 -13.89
CA ARG A 300 -6.63 60.38 -12.81
C ARG A 300 -6.81 59.78 -11.41
N GLY A 301 -5.89 60.13 -10.51
CA GLY A 301 -6.09 61.25 -9.56
C GLY A 301 -6.66 60.97 -8.16
N ASP A 302 -5.77 61.08 -7.17
CA ASP A 302 -5.91 61.83 -5.90
C ASP A 302 -6.55 61.17 -4.65
N GLN A 303 -5.74 61.18 -3.56
CA GLN A 303 -6.05 61.18 -2.09
C GLN A 303 -6.86 60.02 -1.46
N ALA A 304 -6.74 59.62 -0.19
CA ALA A 304 -5.76 59.70 0.91
C ALA A 304 -6.43 59.05 2.17
N VAL A 305 -5.62 58.49 3.10
CA VAL A 305 -5.81 58.30 4.57
C VAL A 305 -6.71 57.17 5.15
N GLY A 306 -6.13 56.42 6.11
CA GLY A 306 -6.76 55.80 7.30
C GLY A 306 -6.30 54.35 7.55
N ASP A 307 -5.37 54.03 8.50
CA ASP A 307 -5.59 53.72 9.95
C ASP A 307 -6.76 52.72 10.15
N ASP A 308 -6.73 51.67 10.97
CA ASP A 308 -5.87 51.11 12.02
C ASP A 308 -6.55 49.77 12.45
N ASP A 309 -5.87 49.00 13.30
CA ASP A 309 -6.36 47.94 14.19
C ASP A 309 -6.51 46.49 13.68
N GLY A 310 -5.77 45.62 14.37
CA GLY A 310 -5.59 44.20 14.08
C GLY A 310 -6.36 43.22 14.97
N TRP A 311 -6.14 41.95 14.66
CA TRP A 311 -6.48 40.71 15.37
C TRP A 311 -5.41 39.71 14.89
N GLU A 312 -4.32 39.50 15.63
CA GLU A 312 -4.09 38.41 16.60
C GLU A 312 -4.52 37.02 16.10
N ASP A 313 -3.49 36.16 15.95
CA ASP A 313 -3.45 34.68 15.89
C ASP A 313 -4.77 33.97 15.59
N ASP A 314 -4.84 33.33 14.42
CA ASP A 314 -5.48 32.02 14.30
C ASP A 314 -4.45 31.01 13.80
N GLU A 315 -4.37 29.93 14.56
CA GLU A 315 -3.41 28.83 14.51
C GLU A 315 -3.43 28.12 13.14
N ASP A 316 -2.24 27.71 12.68
CA ASP A 316 -2.03 26.81 11.54
C ASP A 316 -2.89 25.54 11.67
N VAL A 317 -4.02 25.51 10.99
CA VAL A 317 -4.75 24.27 10.67
C VAL A 317 -4.23 23.83 9.31
N GLN A 318 -3.27 22.90 9.32
CA GLN A 318 -2.84 22.19 8.12
C GLN A 318 -4.03 21.35 7.64
N ASP A 319 -4.63 21.74 6.52
CA ASP A 319 -5.74 21.04 5.88
C ASP A 319 -5.21 19.77 5.20
N GLU A 320 -5.23 18.64 5.92
CA GLU A 320 -5.14 17.26 5.37
C GLU A 320 -6.17 17.03 4.21
N ASP A 321 -7.15 17.94 4.08
CA ASP A 321 -8.24 17.95 3.11
C ASP A 321 -7.79 18.21 1.65
N ALA A 322 -6.62 18.84 1.40
CA ALA A 322 -6.11 19.12 0.04
C ALA A 322 -5.31 17.96 -0.58
N GLU A 323 -4.71 17.11 0.25
CA GLU A 323 -3.77 16.07 -0.16
C GLU A 323 -4.46 14.92 -0.93
N TYR A 324 -5.69 14.55 -0.53
CA TYR A 324 -6.46 13.50 -1.19
C TYR A 324 -7.24 14.04 -2.42
N LEU A 325 -7.56 15.33 -2.45
CA LEU A 325 -8.12 16.07 -3.60
C LEU A 325 -7.21 16.01 -4.82
N GLU A 326 -5.93 16.25 -4.58
CA GLU A 326 -4.94 16.24 -5.64
C GLU A 326 -4.55 14.81 -6.03
N PHE A 327 -4.62 13.84 -5.11
CA PHE A 327 -4.44 12.42 -5.39
C PHE A 327 -5.42 11.89 -6.44
N LEU A 328 -6.73 12.12 -6.29
CA LEU A 328 -7.71 11.63 -7.27
C LEU A 328 -7.57 12.37 -8.62
N ALA A 329 -7.22 13.65 -8.57
CA ALA A 329 -6.92 14.44 -9.77
C ALA A 329 -5.64 13.95 -10.49
N ARG A 330 -4.61 13.54 -9.75
CA ARG A 330 -3.34 13.03 -10.29
C ARG A 330 -3.34 11.54 -10.59
N GLU A 331 -4.06 10.69 -9.87
CA GLU A 331 -4.24 9.27 -10.23
C GLU A 331 -5.00 9.17 -11.55
N ALA A 332 -6.03 10.00 -11.74
CA ALA A 332 -6.69 10.20 -13.03
C ALA A 332 -5.73 10.72 -14.12
N ALA A 333 -4.75 11.57 -13.77
CA ALA A 333 -3.73 12.06 -14.71
C ALA A 333 -2.57 11.05 -14.95
N ARG A 334 -2.25 10.19 -13.99
CA ARG A 334 -1.19 9.18 -14.02
C ARG A 334 -1.65 7.96 -14.83
N ASN A 335 -2.90 7.52 -14.65
CA ASN A 335 -3.53 6.54 -15.55
C ASN A 335 -3.58 7.06 -17.00
N ALA A 336 -3.80 8.36 -17.19
CA ALA A 336 -3.73 8.97 -18.52
C ALA A 336 -2.31 8.99 -19.12
N ARG A 337 -1.24 9.13 -18.30
CA ARG A 337 0.17 9.13 -18.76
C ARG A 337 0.80 7.74 -18.90
N SER A 338 0.36 6.77 -18.11
CA SER A 338 0.81 5.36 -18.19
C SER A 338 0.49 4.73 -19.55
N THR A 339 -0.50 5.25 -20.29
CA THR A 339 -0.79 4.81 -21.66
C THR A 339 0.17 5.35 -22.73
N THR A 340 1.06 6.29 -22.41
CA THR A 340 1.87 7.03 -23.41
C THR A 340 3.39 6.91 -23.29
N ASP A 341 3.94 6.52 -22.14
CA ASP A 341 5.38 6.32 -22.00
C ASP A 341 5.69 4.81 -21.96
N GLU A 342 6.52 4.35 -22.88
CA GLU A 342 7.09 3.01 -22.84
C GLU A 342 7.92 2.90 -21.55
N GLU A 343 7.35 2.34 -20.47
CA GLU A 343 8.07 2.04 -19.24
C GLU A 343 9.32 1.23 -19.59
N ASP A 344 10.51 1.81 -19.41
CA ASP A 344 11.76 1.06 -19.52
C ASP A 344 11.77 0.10 -18.30
N ASP A 345 11.68 -1.21 -18.54
CA ASP A 345 11.62 -2.28 -17.52
C ASP A 345 12.75 -2.24 -16.45
N ASP A 346 13.74 -1.35 -16.60
CA ASP A 346 14.86 -1.17 -15.68
C ASP A 346 14.66 -0.01 -14.68
N ASP A 347 13.58 0.79 -14.81
CA ASP A 347 13.28 1.83 -13.84
C ASP A 347 12.78 1.23 -12.50
N PRO A 348 13.27 1.72 -11.35
CA PRO A 348 12.81 1.24 -10.05
C PRO A 348 11.32 1.52 -9.84
N LEU A 349 10.63 0.63 -9.10
CA LEU A 349 9.27 0.91 -8.64
C LEU A 349 9.22 2.23 -7.88
N GLU A 350 8.28 3.09 -8.27
CA GLU A 350 8.00 4.38 -7.63
C GLU A 350 7.31 4.17 -6.28
N GLU A 351 7.62 5.03 -5.31
CA GLU A 351 6.95 5.01 -4.00
C GLU A 351 5.49 5.44 -4.15
N GLU A 352 4.59 4.76 -3.45
CA GLU A 352 3.16 5.10 -3.37
C GLU A 352 2.91 5.79 -2.03
N ILE A 353 2.94 7.11 -2.00
CA ILE A 353 2.93 7.89 -0.75
C ILE A 353 1.67 7.66 0.08
N LEU A 354 0.52 7.56 -0.61
CA LEU A 354 -0.80 7.43 0.00
C LEU A 354 -1.23 5.99 0.21
N PHE A 355 -0.40 5.03 -0.19
CA PHE A 355 -0.66 3.63 0.11
C PHE A 355 -0.39 3.36 1.60
N GLU A 356 -1.46 3.12 2.33
CA GLU A 356 -1.41 2.75 3.74
C GLU A 356 -1.46 1.22 3.90
N SER A 357 -0.62 0.69 4.78
CA SER A 357 -0.70 -0.71 5.15
C SER A 357 -0.46 -0.93 6.65
N PRO A 358 -0.85 -2.11 7.19
CA PRO A 358 -0.48 -2.49 8.55
C PRO A 358 1.03 -2.45 8.83
N LEU A 359 1.89 -2.45 7.80
CA LEU A 359 3.34 -2.33 7.94
C LEU A 359 3.79 -0.92 8.37
N ASP A 360 3.00 0.11 8.11
CA ASP A 360 3.40 1.49 8.44
C ASP A 360 3.50 1.72 9.95
N LYS A 361 2.68 1.01 10.71
CA LYS A 361 2.68 1.01 12.18
C LYS A 361 3.85 0.22 12.79
N LEU A 362 4.61 -0.52 11.98
CA LEU A 362 5.70 -1.38 12.45
C LEU A 362 7.06 -0.69 12.30
N ASP A 363 7.76 -0.54 13.43
CA ASP A 363 9.17 -0.19 13.40
C ASP A 363 10.04 -1.43 13.14
N VAL A 364 10.64 -1.48 11.96
CA VAL A 364 11.44 -2.64 11.54
C VAL A 364 12.79 -2.76 12.24
N TYR A 365 13.34 -1.66 12.78
CA TYR A 365 14.56 -1.70 13.60
C TYR A 365 14.27 -2.36 14.94
N ILE A 366 13.17 -1.96 15.60
CA ILE A 366 12.68 -2.58 16.84
C ILE A 366 12.35 -4.05 16.61
N ARG A 367 11.59 -4.36 15.54
CA ARG A 367 11.22 -5.74 15.19
C ARG A 367 12.44 -6.62 14.98
N PHE A 368 13.42 -6.17 14.18
CA PHE A 368 14.66 -6.92 13.96
C PHE A 368 15.45 -7.11 15.25
N HIS A 369 15.60 -6.07 16.08
CA HIS A 369 16.27 -6.16 17.37
C HIS A 369 15.67 -7.27 18.24
N ASP A 370 14.35 -7.24 18.42
CA ASP A 370 13.66 -8.15 19.33
C ASP A 370 13.75 -9.61 18.85
N VAL A 371 13.61 -9.82 17.55
CA VAL A 371 13.78 -11.13 16.92
C VAL A 371 15.21 -11.60 17.03
N PHE A 372 16.20 -10.76 16.72
CA PHE A 372 17.62 -11.12 16.73
C PHE A 372 18.08 -11.54 18.14
N VAL A 373 17.69 -10.79 19.17
CA VAL A 373 17.94 -11.14 20.58
C VAL A 373 17.14 -12.38 20.99
N GLY A 374 15.88 -12.47 20.58
CA GLY A 374 15.01 -13.62 20.85
C GLY A 374 15.58 -14.93 20.33
N VAL A 375 16.09 -14.93 19.10
CA VAL A 375 16.74 -16.09 18.46
C VAL A 375 18.02 -16.48 19.18
N GLN A 376 18.82 -15.51 19.63
CA GLN A 376 20.02 -15.80 20.43
C GLN A 376 19.68 -16.53 21.74
N GLN A 377 18.57 -16.16 22.38
CA GLN A 377 18.15 -16.71 23.67
C GLN A 377 17.46 -18.07 23.54
N HIS A 378 16.54 -18.21 22.58
CA HIS A 378 15.66 -19.37 22.46
C HIS A 378 16.18 -20.42 21.46
N TYR A 379 16.94 -20.01 20.45
CA TYR A 379 17.41 -20.86 19.35
C TYR A 379 18.93 -20.70 19.07
N PRO A 380 19.80 -21.07 20.03
CA PRO A 380 21.25 -20.83 19.92
C PRO A 380 21.90 -21.52 18.71
N THR A 381 21.39 -22.68 18.27
CA THR A 381 21.86 -23.35 17.05
C THR A 381 21.58 -22.49 15.82
N SER A 382 20.33 -22.02 15.67
CA SER A 382 19.90 -21.12 14.60
C SER A 382 20.72 -19.84 14.59
N TYR A 383 20.95 -19.23 15.76
CA TYR A 383 21.77 -18.03 15.91
C TYR A 383 23.22 -18.27 15.45
N ASN A 384 23.87 -19.32 15.95
CA ASN A 384 25.27 -19.62 15.60
C ASN A 384 25.45 -19.86 14.09
N LEU A 385 24.48 -20.50 13.44
CA LEU A 385 24.52 -20.69 11.99
C LEU A 385 24.29 -19.38 11.25
N LEU A 386 23.32 -18.57 11.69
CA LEU A 386 23.00 -17.27 11.10
C LEU A 386 24.21 -16.32 11.15
N THR A 387 24.94 -16.31 12.27
CA THR A 387 26.09 -15.41 12.49
C THR A 387 27.44 -15.98 12.04
N LYS A 388 27.46 -17.15 11.38
CA LYS A 388 28.69 -17.90 11.08
C LYS A 388 29.71 -17.12 10.24
N ASN A 389 29.24 -16.25 9.34
CA ASN A 389 30.05 -15.54 8.35
C ASN A 389 30.09 -14.01 8.56
N LEU A 390 29.86 -13.53 9.79
CA LEU A 390 29.88 -12.11 10.09
C LEU A 390 31.32 -11.55 10.11
N ASP A 391 31.63 -10.69 9.15
CA ASP A 391 32.81 -9.84 9.17
C ASP A 391 32.63 -8.63 10.11
N THR A 392 33.72 -7.90 10.35
CA THR A 392 33.72 -6.73 11.25
C THR A 392 32.76 -5.63 10.79
N GLU A 393 32.57 -5.44 9.48
CA GLU A 393 31.68 -4.42 8.93
C GLU A 393 30.22 -4.75 9.27
N LYS A 394 29.81 -6.01 9.07
CA LYS A 394 28.46 -6.49 9.40
C LYS A 394 28.19 -6.48 10.88
N GLN A 395 29.17 -6.85 11.71
CA GLN A 395 29.05 -6.75 13.17
C GLN A 395 28.80 -5.30 13.61
N ASN A 396 29.54 -4.34 13.05
CA ASN A 396 29.34 -2.92 13.35
C ASN A 396 27.97 -2.42 12.87
N LEU A 397 27.49 -2.88 11.71
CA LEU A 397 26.16 -2.54 11.21
C LEU A 397 25.06 -3.07 12.11
N ILE A 398 25.15 -4.33 12.57
CA ILE A 398 24.20 -4.91 13.53
C ILE A 398 24.15 -4.07 14.81
N MET A 399 25.32 -3.69 15.35
CA MET A 399 25.38 -2.82 16.53
C MET A 399 24.74 -1.45 16.28
N LYS A 400 24.92 -0.87 15.09
CA LYS A 400 24.26 0.38 14.70
C LYS A 400 22.72 0.22 14.67
N ILE A 401 22.21 -0.84 14.04
CA ILE A 401 20.77 -1.13 13.96
C ILE A 401 20.18 -1.31 15.36
N ILE A 402 20.87 -2.04 16.24
CA ILE A 402 20.47 -2.24 17.64
C ILE A 402 20.40 -0.91 18.41
N ASN A 403 21.38 -0.01 18.20
CA ASN A 403 21.36 1.30 18.84
C ASN A 403 20.18 2.15 18.38
N ILE A 404 19.92 2.20 17.07
CA ILE A 404 18.76 2.91 16.49
C ILE A 404 17.46 2.36 17.07
N ALA A 405 17.30 1.04 17.15
CA ALA A 405 16.12 0.41 17.74
C ALA A 405 15.88 0.84 19.19
N ASN A 406 16.95 0.93 19.99
CA ASN A 406 16.87 1.37 21.38
C ASN A 406 16.55 2.87 21.52
N GLU A 407 17.03 3.70 20.60
CA GLU A 407 16.69 5.13 20.55
C GLU A 407 15.22 5.33 20.19
N ARG A 408 14.75 4.67 19.11
CA ARG A 408 13.35 4.75 18.68
C ARG A 408 12.37 4.25 19.75
N ARG A 409 12.71 3.16 20.45
CA ARG A 409 11.90 2.64 21.57
C ARG A 409 11.71 3.67 22.69
N LYS A 410 12.79 4.36 23.09
CA LYS A 410 12.71 5.41 24.12
C LYS A 410 11.84 6.59 23.68
N ASN A 411 11.92 6.97 22.41
CA ASN A 411 11.11 8.05 21.87
C ASN A 411 9.61 7.69 21.87
N SER A 412 9.26 6.46 21.47
CA SER A 412 7.88 5.97 21.54
C SER A 412 7.33 5.93 22.98
N GLU A 413 8.15 5.47 23.95
CA GLU A 413 7.78 5.45 25.37
C GLU A 413 7.58 6.87 25.93
N ASN A 414 8.39 7.84 25.53
CA ASN A 414 8.25 9.23 25.97
C ASN A 414 6.97 9.89 25.41
N HIS A 415 6.66 9.70 24.13
CA HIS A 415 5.42 10.23 23.55
C HIS A 415 4.15 9.59 24.13
N THR A 416 4.20 8.32 24.51
CA THR A 416 3.07 7.67 25.21
C THR A 416 2.85 8.28 26.59
N ASN A 417 3.92 8.57 27.33
CA ASN A 417 3.84 9.17 28.66
C ASN A 417 3.43 10.66 28.64
N GLU A 418 3.69 11.39 27.55
CA GLU A 418 3.22 12.77 27.38
C GLU A 418 1.73 12.84 27.06
N ASN A 419 1.22 11.91 26.24
CA ASN A 419 -0.21 11.82 25.90
C ASN A 419 -1.07 11.29 27.05
N ASP A 420 -0.54 10.46 27.96
CA ASP A 420 -1.25 9.98 29.15
C ASP A 420 -1.28 11.01 30.31
N ASN A 421 -0.53 12.12 30.20
CA ASN A 421 -0.46 13.19 31.21
C ASN A 421 -1.19 14.49 30.80
N ASN A 422 -1.79 14.52 29.62
CA ASN A 422 -2.78 15.53 29.19
C ASN A 422 -4.18 14.91 29.19
#